data_AF-A0A7S0F836-F1
#
_entry.id   AF-A0A7S0F836-F1
#
_cell.length_a   1.000
_cell.length_b   1.000
_cell.length_c   1.000
_cell.angle_alpha   90.00
_cell.angle_beta   90.00
_cell.angle_gamma   90.00
#
_symmetry.space_group_name_H-M   'P 1'
#
loop_
_entity.id
_entity.type
_entity.pdbx_description
1 polymer ?
#
loop_
_entity_poly.entity_id
_entity_poly.type
_entity_poly.pdbx_seq_one_letter_code
_entity_poly.pdbx_strand_id
1 'polypeptide(L)'
;TTTSATTTLERESTLLNPSSKTFIGTTPGVNSRKETKTMLSTRSTRVAKSVANRLLNKQSVRSMGTTKSFHLENENNNETTQFDFTDENYERANRILSKYPDNYRQAAMIPLLDLAQRQNGGWLPLVAMDKVAQLCHVAPVRVYEVASFYTMFNRTPVGKYFMQVCGTTPCMICGSEEIMKTIQDHLGIKNGQTTDDGYFTLLEVECLGACANAPMVQINDDYYECLSKETMIELLEAMKKDQLPPVGKWGSLPMNGQVSTEGPLGKTSLFTVPKPPPVDPDRFKDGNVNPADVKKHMAY
;
A
#
# COMPACT_ATOMS: atom_id res chain seq x y z
N THR A 1 41.66 -32.10 45.76
CA THR A 1 41.90 -31.03 46.75
C THR A 1 41.21 -29.79 46.24
N THR A 2 39.91 -29.64 46.55
CA THR A 2 39.34 -28.71 47.58
C THR A 2 39.40 -27.25 47.11
N THR A 3 38.33 -26.44 47.00
CA THR A 3 36.95 -26.53 47.51
C THR A 3 36.08 -25.46 46.82
N SER A 4 34.78 -25.74 46.77
CA SER A 4 33.62 -24.87 46.51
C SER A 4 33.40 -23.74 47.54
N ALA A 5 32.70 -22.67 47.16
CA ALA A 5 31.87 -21.90 48.10
C ALA A 5 30.69 -21.18 47.40
N THR A 6 29.50 -21.74 47.62
CA THR A 6 28.16 -21.20 47.40
C THR A 6 27.78 -20.34 48.61
N THR A 7 27.09 -19.20 48.43
CA THR A 7 26.29 -18.61 49.54
C THR A 7 25.02 -17.95 49.01
N THR A 8 23.90 -18.59 49.33
CA THR A 8 22.51 -18.08 49.40
C THR A 8 22.29 -17.37 50.74
N LEU A 9 21.33 -16.42 50.82
CA LEU A 9 20.42 -16.10 51.96
C LEU A 9 19.57 -14.86 51.54
N GLU A 10 18.28 -15.03 51.23
CA GLU A 10 17.08 -14.77 52.08
C GLU A 10 16.69 -13.28 52.21
N ARG A 11 15.59 -12.84 51.57
CA ARG A 11 14.19 -12.72 52.08
C ARG A 11 14.00 -11.62 53.12
N GLU A 12 13.24 -10.58 52.76
CA GLU A 12 12.26 -9.99 53.67
C GLU A 12 11.14 -9.25 52.92
N SER A 13 9.92 -9.53 53.36
CA SER A 13 8.63 -9.08 52.86
C SER A 13 7.98 -8.21 53.93
N THR A 14 7.38 -7.08 53.55
CA THR A 14 6.44 -6.37 54.44
C THR A 14 5.32 -5.72 53.63
N LEU A 15 4.16 -6.37 53.67
CA LEU A 15 2.84 -5.77 53.52
C LEU A 15 2.64 -4.71 54.62
N LEU A 16 1.85 -3.66 54.35
CA LEU A 16 0.86 -3.09 55.28
C LEU A 16 0.07 -1.96 54.60
N ASN A 17 -1.24 -2.19 54.45
CA ASN A 17 -2.32 -1.21 54.41
C ASN A 17 -3.15 -1.51 55.67
N PRO A 18 -3.75 -0.55 56.42
CA PRO A 18 -5.10 -0.07 56.05
C PRO A 18 -5.54 1.33 56.59
N SER A 19 -6.79 1.71 56.24
CA SER A 19 -7.77 2.58 56.95
C SER A 19 -7.66 4.11 56.85
N SER A 20 -8.60 4.79 56.16
CA SER A 20 -9.81 5.50 56.70
C SER A 20 -9.79 6.93 56.09
N LYS A 21 -10.84 7.68 55.74
CA LYS A 21 -12.23 7.88 56.21
C LYS A 21 -13.09 8.46 55.06
N THR A 22 -14.38 8.16 55.14
CA THR A 22 -15.54 8.86 54.56
C THR A 22 -15.58 10.36 54.90
N PHE A 23 -16.10 11.20 53.98
CA PHE A 23 -17.00 12.31 54.38
C PHE A 23 -17.95 12.72 53.23
N ILE A 24 -19.22 12.85 53.63
CA ILE A 24 -20.42 13.24 52.87
C ILE A 24 -20.61 14.75 53.01
N GLY A 25 -21.18 15.45 52.02
CA GLY A 25 -21.61 16.84 52.21
C GLY A 25 -22.22 17.55 50.99
N THR A 26 -23.55 17.52 50.92
CA THR A 26 -24.48 18.13 49.95
C THR A 26 -24.81 19.61 50.25
N THR A 27 -24.75 20.48 49.22
CA THR A 27 -25.64 21.66 48.87
C THR A 27 -25.89 22.82 49.89
N PRO A 28 -26.59 23.93 49.52
CA PRO A 28 -26.41 24.88 48.40
C PRO A 28 -26.42 26.36 48.88
N GLY A 29 -26.09 27.32 48.01
CA GLY A 29 -26.15 28.76 48.36
C GLY A 29 -26.39 29.67 47.15
N VAL A 30 -27.64 30.09 46.99
CA VAL A 30 -28.11 31.15 46.08
C VAL A 30 -27.66 32.51 46.60
N ASN A 31 -27.15 33.41 45.74
CA ASN A 31 -27.45 34.83 45.90
C ASN A 31 -27.28 35.64 44.61
N SER A 32 -28.35 36.38 44.30
CA SER A 32 -28.53 37.26 43.15
C SER A 32 -27.59 38.47 43.18
N ARG A 33 -27.10 38.91 42.00
CA ARG A 33 -26.67 40.30 41.78
C ARG A 33 -27.11 40.81 40.40
N LYS A 34 -28.18 41.60 40.47
CA LYS A 34 -28.56 42.80 39.69
C LYS A 34 -28.08 42.92 38.25
N GLU A 35 -29.08 42.93 37.36
CA GLU A 35 -29.02 43.41 35.99
C GLU A 35 -28.56 44.88 35.91
N THR A 36 -27.56 45.14 35.07
CA THR A 36 -27.33 46.45 34.46
C THR A 36 -27.47 46.29 32.95
N LYS A 37 -28.55 46.88 32.41
CA LYS A 37 -28.79 46.98 30.96
C LYS A 37 -27.81 47.98 30.36
N THR A 38 -26.90 47.50 29.53
CA THR A 38 -26.19 48.34 28.55
C THR A 38 -26.62 47.89 27.16
N MET A 39 -27.40 48.73 26.48
CA MET A 39 -27.75 48.56 25.08
C MET A 39 -26.48 48.68 24.22
N LEU A 40 -26.11 47.60 23.53
CA LEU A 40 -25.16 47.64 22.42
C LEU A 40 -25.79 47.02 21.17
N SER A 41 -26.23 47.94 20.31
CA SER A 41 -26.23 47.91 18.84
C SER A 41 -26.34 46.54 18.15
N THR A 42 -27.54 46.27 17.65
CA THR A 42 -27.83 45.30 16.59
C THR A 42 -27.19 45.74 15.27
N ARG A 43 -25.99 45.25 14.96
CA ARG A 43 -25.55 45.03 13.56
C ARG A 43 -24.34 44.11 13.54
N SER A 44 -24.43 43.08 12.69
CA SER A 44 -23.35 42.16 12.28
C SER A 44 -23.22 40.83 13.04
N THR A 45 -24.18 39.92 12.83
CA THR A 45 -23.98 38.48 13.13
C THR A 45 -24.40 37.53 11.99
N ARG A 46 -24.64 38.04 10.77
CA ARG A 46 -24.92 37.16 9.61
C ARG A 46 -23.69 36.61 8.88
N VAL A 47 -22.50 37.18 9.09
CA VAL A 47 -21.28 36.73 8.38
C VAL A 47 -20.53 35.62 9.14
N ALA A 48 -20.65 35.55 10.46
CA ALA A 48 -19.93 34.56 11.27
C ALA A 48 -20.47 33.12 11.14
N LYS A 49 -21.72 32.93 10.70
CA LYS A 49 -22.33 31.59 10.54
C LYS A 49 -21.99 30.90 9.22
N SER A 50 -21.57 31.60 8.17
CA SER A 50 -21.22 30.96 6.89
C SER A 50 -19.76 30.48 6.83
N VAL A 51 -18.87 31.08 7.62
CA VAL A 51 -17.45 30.70 7.67
C VAL A 51 -17.24 29.46 8.56
N ALA A 52 -17.99 29.35 9.67
CA ALA A 52 -17.89 28.19 10.57
C ALA A 52 -18.36 26.87 9.93
N ASN A 53 -19.34 26.92 9.02
CA ASN A 53 -19.80 25.71 8.31
C ASN A 53 -18.89 25.29 7.15
N ARG A 54 -18.00 26.17 6.65
CA ARG A 54 -17.03 25.82 5.60
C ARG A 54 -15.77 25.15 6.13
N LEU A 55 -15.43 25.38 7.40
CA LEU A 55 -14.26 24.78 8.07
C LEU A 55 -14.55 23.42 8.73
N LEU A 56 -15.82 23.00 8.75
CA LEU A 56 -16.24 21.66 9.18
C LEU A 56 -16.47 20.70 8.01
N ASN A 57 -15.97 21.04 6.82
CA ASN A 57 -15.69 20.00 5.85
C ASN A 57 -14.56 19.18 6.48
N LYS A 58 -14.94 18.12 7.22
CA LYS A 58 -14.02 17.10 7.70
C LYS A 58 -13.14 16.79 6.50
N GLN A 59 -11.89 17.26 6.53
CA GLN A 59 -10.89 16.66 5.69
C GLN A 59 -10.93 15.21 6.14
N SER A 60 -11.54 14.36 5.33
CA SER A 60 -11.40 12.93 5.44
C SER A 60 -9.91 12.71 5.31
N VAL A 61 -9.21 12.63 6.45
CA VAL A 61 -7.84 12.16 6.48
C VAL A 61 -7.93 10.81 5.78
N ARG A 62 -7.37 10.72 4.58
CA ARG A 62 -7.36 9.49 3.80
C ARG A 62 -6.62 8.48 4.68
N SER A 63 -7.36 7.59 5.32
CA SER A 63 -6.79 6.56 6.16
C SER A 63 -6.08 5.59 5.23
N MET A 64 -4.76 5.73 5.09
CA MET A 64 -3.95 4.74 4.39
C MET A 64 -3.93 3.46 5.23
N GLY A 65 -4.84 2.54 4.90
CA GLY A 65 -4.87 1.18 5.41
C GLY A 65 -5.54 1.01 6.77
N THR A 66 -6.49 0.08 6.84
CA THR A 66 -7.01 -0.50 8.10
C THR A 66 -6.14 -1.67 8.57
N THR A 67 -5.05 -1.96 7.85
CA THR A 67 -4.23 -3.17 8.01
C THR A 67 -3.34 -3.07 9.25
N LYS A 68 -3.57 -3.94 10.23
CA LYS A 68 -2.77 -4.03 11.46
C LYS A 68 -1.33 -4.44 11.12
N SER A 69 -0.35 -3.86 11.84
CA SER A 69 1.07 -4.23 11.68
C SER A 69 1.44 -5.56 12.32
N PHE A 70 0.57 -6.12 13.17
CA PHE A 70 0.77 -7.40 13.85
C PHE A 70 -0.26 -8.44 13.41
N HIS A 71 0.07 -9.71 13.60
CA HIS A 71 -0.80 -10.83 13.28
C HIS A 71 -1.85 -11.03 14.38
N LEU A 72 -3.07 -11.38 13.95
CA LEU A 72 -4.13 -11.89 14.81
C LEU A 72 -4.63 -13.17 14.18
N GLU A 73 -4.63 -14.23 14.98
CA GLU A 73 -5.15 -15.51 14.55
C GLU A 73 -6.62 -15.41 14.18
N ASN A 74 -6.99 -16.08 13.09
CA ASN A 74 -8.36 -16.24 12.65
C ASN A 74 -8.54 -17.61 12.00
N GLU A 75 -9.78 -17.95 11.63
CA GLU A 75 -10.12 -19.25 11.06
C GLU A 75 -9.27 -19.63 9.84
N ASN A 76 -8.89 -18.64 9.01
CA ASN A 76 -8.17 -18.85 7.76
C ASN A 76 -6.64 -18.59 7.87
N ASN A 77 -6.16 -18.05 9.00
CA ASN A 77 -4.76 -17.71 9.23
C ASN A 77 -4.42 -17.94 10.71
N ASN A 78 -4.01 -19.16 11.03
CA ASN A 78 -3.62 -19.60 12.36
C ASN A 78 -2.52 -20.67 12.26
N GLU A 79 -2.07 -21.20 13.40
CA GLU A 79 -1.00 -22.21 13.46
C GLU A 79 -1.34 -23.52 12.73
N THR A 80 -2.62 -23.83 12.53
CA THR A 80 -3.09 -25.06 11.86
C THR A 80 -3.24 -24.91 10.34
N THR A 81 -3.18 -23.67 9.82
CA THR A 81 -3.24 -23.42 8.39
C THR A 81 -2.09 -24.15 7.69
N GLN A 82 -2.37 -24.87 6.61
CA GLN A 82 -1.34 -25.56 5.84
C GLN A 82 -1.06 -24.81 4.56
N PHE A 83 0.23 -24.57 4.29
CA PHE A 83 0.70 -24.03 3.02
C PHE A 83 1.99 -24.74 2.65
N ASP A 84 2.05 -25.23 1.41
CA ASP A 84 3.31 -25.61 0.79
C ASP A 84 3.32 -25.22 -0.68
N PHE A 85 4.51 -25.00 -1.24
CA PHE A 85 4.64 -24.75 -2.68
C PHE A 85 4.23 -25.97 -3.49
N THR A 86 3.59 -25.76 -4.64
CA THR A 86 3.37 -26.85 -5.61
C THR A 86 4.70 -27.27 -6.23
N ASP A 87 4.81 -28.48 -6.78
CA ASP A 87 6.04 -28.96 -7.42
C ASP A 87 6.54 -28.00 -8.51
N GLU A 88 5.62 -27.45 -9.32
CA GLU A 88 5.95 -26.43 -10.32
C GLU A 88 6.51 -25.15 -9.68
N ASN A 89 5.92 -24.69 -8.58
CA ASN A 89 6.39 -23.50 -7.89
C ASN A 89 7.70 -23.75 -7.13
N TYR A 90 7.98 -24.98 -6.70
CA TYR A 90 9.31 -25.35 -6.20
C TYR A 90 10.38 -25.22 -7.28
N GLU A 91 10.11 -25.62 -8.52
CA GLU A 91 11.05 -25.36 -9.62
C GLU A 91 11.29 -23.87 -9.82
N ARG A 92 10.22 -23.06 -9.80
CA ARG A 92 10.33 -21.59 -9.94
C ARG A 92 11.09 -20.98 -8.76
N ALA A 93 10.84 -21.44 -7.54
CA ALA A 93 11.55 -21.00 -6.33
C ALA A 93 13.04 -21.32 -6.41
N ASN A 94 13.40 -22.52 -6.87
CA ASN A 94 14.80 -22.90 -7.09
C ASN A 94 15.48 -22.05 -8.17
N ARG A 95 14.77 -21.73 -9.27
CA ARG A 95 15.27 -20.80 -10.29
C ARG A 95 15.49 -19.40 -9.72
N ILE A 96 14.60 -18.90 -8.87
CA ILE A 96 14.75 -17.61 -8.19
C ILE A 96 15.98 -17.63 -7.27
N LEU A 97 16.11 -18.66 -6.43
CA LEU A 97 17.24 -18.82 -5.51
C LEU A 97 18.58 -18.86 -6.26
N SER A 98 18.64 -19.53 -7.41
CA SER A 98 19.87 -19.65 -8.22
C SER A 98 20.40 -18.32 -8.78
N LYS A 99 19.59 -17.25 -8.78
CA LYS A 99 20.02 -15.91 -9.21
C LYS A 99 20.94 -15.24 -8.19
N TYR A 100 20.94 -15.72 -6.95
CA TYR A 100 21.67 -15.13 -5.84
C TYR A 100 22.72 -16.11 -5.33
N PRO A 101 23.87 -15.62 -4.82
CA PRO A 101 24.89 -16.48 -4.24
C PRO A 101 24.38 -17.13 -2.95
N ASP A 102 24.91 -18.31 -2.62
CA ASP A 102 24.41 -19.16 -1.52
C ASP A 102 24.44 -18.49 -0.13
N ASN A 103 25.38 -17.59 0.11
CA ASN A 103 25.49 -16.83 1.36
C ASN A 103 24.50 -15.65 1.45
N TYR A 104 23.89 -15.21 0.34
CA TYR A 104 22.92 -14.11 0.28
C TYR A 104 21.55 -14.56 -0.20
N ARG A 105 21.13 -15.79 0.13
CA ARG A 105 19.80 -16.34 -0.20
C ARG A 105 18.64 -15.50 0.32
N GLN A 106 18.85 -14.67 1.34
CA GLN A 106 17.87 -13.69 1.80
C GLN A 106 17.41 -12.73 0.69
N ALA A 107 18.25 -12.45 -0.32
CA ALA A 107 17.90 -11.59 -1.44
C ALA A 107 16.75 -12.14 -2.31
N ALA A 108 16.49 -13.45 -2.25
CA ALA A 108 15.37 -14.10 -2.94
C ALA A 108 14.01 -13.89 -2.24
N MET A 109 13.97 -13.27 -1.06
CA MET A 109 12.76 -13.23 -0.23
C MET A 109 11.57 -12.54 -0.90
N ILE A 110 11.78 -11.39 -1.53
CA ILE A 110 10.70 -10.64 -2.21
C ILE A 110 10.06 -11.48 -3.33
N PRO A 111 10.81 -12.01 -4.32
CA PRO A 111 10.19 -12.82 -5.37
C PRO A 111 9.61 -14.15 -4.86
N LEU A 112 10.12 -14.74 -3.78
CA LEU A 112 9.54 -15.94 -3.17
C LEU A 112 8.22 -15.64 -2.45
N LEU A 113 8.11 -14.50 -1.75
CA LEU A 113 6.87 -14.04 -1.16
C LEU A 113 5.83 -13.71 -2.24
N ASP A 114 6.23 -13.06 -3.33
CA ASP A 114 5.33 -12.81 -4.46
C ASP A 114 4.80 -14.11 -5.07
N LEU A 115 5.69 -15.11 -5.25
CA LEU A 115 5.30 -16.43 -5.72
C LEU A 115 4.31 -17.13 -4.76
N ALA A 116 4.56 -17.05 -3.45
CA ALA A 116 3.64 -17.61 -2.44
C ALA A 116 2.28 -16.92 -2.47
N GLN A 117 2.25 -15.59 -2.60
CA GLN A 117 1.03 -14.80 -2.70
C GLN A 117 0.22 -15.19 -3.94
N ARG A 118 0.88 -15.32 -5.10
CA ARG A 118 0.24 -15.76 -6.36
C ARG A 118 -0.35 -17.16 -6.24
N GLN A 119 0.36 -18.08 -5.58
CA GLN A 119 -0.14 -19.44 -5.36
C GLN A 119 -1.35 -19.47 -4.43
N ASN A 120 -1.34 -18.65 -3.38
CA ASN A 120 -2.37 -18.67 -2.34
C ASN A 120 -3.56 -17.73 -2.64
N GLY A 121 -3.86 -17.49 -3.91
CA GLY A 121 -5.04 -16.71 -4.31
C GLY A 121 -4.94 -15.21 -3.96
N GLY A 122 -3.73 -14.65 -3.96
CA GLY A 122 -3.52 -13.20 -3.87
C GLY A 122 -3.22 -12.65 -2.47
N TRP A 123 -3.03 -13.51 -1.47
CA TRP A 123 -2.64 -13.08 -0.11
C TRP A 123 -1.70 -14.08 0.60
N LEU A 124 -1.06 -13.62 1.67
CA LEU A 124 0.01 -14.30 2.41
C LEU A 124 -0.42 -14.67 3.84
N PRO A 125 -0.70 -15.95 4.13
CA PRO A 125 -0.88 -16.45 5.48
C PRO A 125 0.48 -16.54 6.19
N LEU A 126 0.46 -16.60 7.52
CA LEU A 126 1.67 -16.66 8.35
C LEU A 126 2.54 -17.86 7.96
N VAL A 127 1.90 -19.01 7.74
CA VAL A 127 2.57 -20.27 7.35
C VAL A 127 3.28 -20.19 5.99
N ALA A 128 2.78 -19.36 5.06
CA ALA A 128 3.48 -19.14 3.79
C ALA A 128 4.75 -18.31 3.98
N MET A 129 4.70 -17.31 4.87
CA MET A 129 5.89 -16.53 5.25
C MET A 129 6.93 -17.40 5.94
N ASP A 130 6.50 -18.30 6.83
CA ASP A 130 7.39 -19.26 7.50
C ASP A 130 8.05 -20.22 6.53
N LYS A 131 7.29 -20.69 5.53
CA LYS A 131 7.85 -21.54 4.46
C LYS A 131 8.91 -20.81 3.66
N VAL A 132 8.69 -19.54 3.32
CA VAL A 132 9.71 -18.72 2.64
C VAL A 132 10.94 -18.51 3.54
N ALA A 133 10.74 -18.30 4.84
CA ALA A 133 11.85 -18.19 5.81
C ALA A 133 12.73 -19.45 5.81
N GLN A 134 12.11 -20.63 5.76
CA GLN A 134 12.81 -21.92 5.67
C GLN A 134 13.63 -22.04 4.37
N LEU A 135 13.07 -21.66 3.21
CA LEU A 135 13.77 -21.72 1.92
C LEU A 135 14.97 -20.77 1.83
N CYS A 136 14.84 -19.59 2.46
CA CYS A 136 15.90 -18.58 2.54
C CYS A 136 16.92 -18.84 3.67
N HIS A 137 16.67 -19.79 4.56
CA HIS A 137 17.45 -20.06 5.78
C HIS A 137 17.62 -18.83 6.68
N VAL A 138 16.54 -18.08 6.89
CA VAL A 138 16.51 -16.89 7.75
C VAL A 138 15.47 -17.04 8.86
N ALA A 139 15.60 -16.24 9.92
CA ALA A 139 14.60 -16.18 10.96
C ALA A 139 13.25 -15.65 10.39
N PRO A 140 12.10 -16.25 10.74
CA PRO A 140 10.79 -15.83 10.23
C PRO A 140 10.47 -14.35 10.42
N VAL A 141 10.94 -13.74 11.52
CA VAL A 141 10.76 -12.31 11.79
C VAL A 141 11.26 -11.41 10.66
N ARG A 142 12.34 -11.80 9.95
CA ARG A 142 12.87 -11.03 8.82
C ARG A 142 11.91 -11.05 7.63
N VAL A 143 11.21 -12.16 7.45
CA VAL A 143 10.17 -12.30 6.42
C VAL A 143 8.95 -11.46 6.79
N TYR A 144 8.54 -11.46 8.06
CA TYR A 144 7.42 -10.65 8.53
C TYR A 144 7.69 -9.15 8.39
N GLU A 145 8.92 -8.70 8.69
CA GLU A 145 9.35 -7.32 8.46
C GLU A 145 9.15 -6.94 6.99
N VAL A 146 9.65 -7.75 6.05
CA VAL A 146 9.50 -7.51 4.60
C VAL A 146 8.04 -7.54 4.16
N ALA A 147 7.27 -8.55 4.59
CA ALA A 147 5.86 -8.71 4.24
C ALA A 147 4.96 -7.58 4.79
N SER A 148 5.35 -6.97 5.92
CA SER A 148 4.63 -5.82 6.49
C SER A 148 5.09 -4.47 5.90
N PHE A 149 6.31 -4.40 5.36
CA PHE A 149 6.91 -3.19 4.82
C PHE A 149 6.46 -2.88 3.40
N TYR A 150 6.43 -3.89 2.51
CA TYR A 150 6.01 -3.69 1.12
C TYR A 150 4.49 -3.79 0.99
N THR A 151 3.88 -2.77 0.37
CA THR A 151 2.42 -2.64 0.26
C THR A 151 1.77 -3.63 -0.70
N MET A 152 2.55 -4.26 -1.60
CA MET A 152 2.05 -5.30 -2.51
C MET A 152 1.70 -6.60 -1.79
N PHE A 153 2.29 -6.83 -0.60
CA PHE A 153 2.09 -8.07 0.14
C PHE A 153 0.80 -8.02 0.96
N ASN A 154 -0.23 -8.66 0.43
CA ASN A 154 -1.54 -8.73 1.07
C ASN A 154 -1.49 -9.73 2.23
N ARG A 155 -1.60 -9.26 3.46
CA ARG A 155 -1.57 -10.11 4.68
C ARG A 155 -2.96 -10.55 5.15
N THR A 156 -3.99 -10.10 4.44
CA THR A 156 -5.39 -10.47 4.64
C THR A 156 -5.95 -10.98 3.32
N PRO A 157 -6.91 -11.91 3.34
CA PRO A 157 -7.57 -12.37 2.12
C PRO A 157 -8.12 -11.19 1.31
N VAL A 158 -7.83 -11.21 0.01
CA VAL A 158 -8.38 -10.26 -0.97
C VAL A 158 -9.27 -11.03 -1.94
N GLY A 159 -10.18 -10.30 -2.58
CA GLY A 159 -11.06 -10.87 -3.61
C GLY A 159 -10.30 -11.23 -4.89
N LYS A 160 -10.98 -11.95 -5.79
CA LYS A 160 -10.42 -12.38 -7.09
C LYS A 160 -9.81 -11.23 -7.90
N TYR A 161 -10.43 -10.06 -7.84
CA TYR A 161 -9.99 -8.84 -8.49
C TYR A 161 -9.56 -7.81 -7.45
N PHE A 162 -8.26 -7.64 -7.31
CA PHE A 162 -7.66 -6.63 -6.45
C PHE A 162 -7.45 -5.33 -7.25
N MET A 163 -8.35 -4.36 -7.03
CA MET A 163 -8.36 -3.07 -7.71
C MET A 163 -7.60 -2.03 -6.89
N GLN A 164 -6.58 -1.47 -7.50
CA GLN A 164 -5.66 -0.52 -6.93
C GLN A 164 -5.77 0.80 -7.70
N VAL A 165 -6.44 1.78 -7.11
CA VAL A 165 -6.70 3.08 -7.75
C VAL A 165 -5.61 4.07 -7.34
N CYS A 166 -4.94 4.68 -8.30
CA CYS A 166 -3.89 5.67 -8.02
C CYS A 166 -4.49 7.00 -7.50
N GLY A 167 -4.16 7.35 -6.25
CA GLY A 167 -4.64 8.54 -5.54
C GLY A 167 -3.70 9.76 -5.60
N THR A 168 -2.53 9.64 -6.23
CA THR A 168 -1.49 10.70 -6.26
C THR A 168 -1.84 11.88 -7.15
N THR A 169 -1.13 13.00 -6.94
CA THR A 169 -1.41 14.30 -7.57
C THR A 169 -1.67 14.25 -9.08
N PRO A 170 -0.86 13.60 -9.94
CA PRO A 170 -1.13 13.57 -11.38
C PRO A 170 -2.46 12.90 -11.73
N CYS A 171 -2.81 11.80 -11.05
CA CYS A 171 -4.09 11.14 -11.23
C CYS A 171 -5.24 11.93 -10.60
N MET A 172 -5.01 12.55 -9.44
CA MET A 172 -6.00 13.36 -8.73
C MET A 172 -6.47 14.55 -9.58
N ILE A 173 -5.55 15.30 -10.19
CA ILE A 173 -5.90 16.42 -11.07
C ILE A 173 -6.60 15.97 -12.37
N CYS A 174 -6.37 14.73 -12.80
CA CYS A 174 -7.03 14.10 -13.94
C CYS A 174 -8.34 13.38 -13.55
N GLY A 175 -8.82 13.49 -12.31
CA GLY A 175 -10.13 12.98 -11.90
C GLY A 175 -10.15 11.60 -11.26
N SER A 176 -9.03 11.09 -10.71
CA SER A 176 -9.04 9.77 -10.06
C SER A 176 -9.94 9.65 -8.83
N GLU A 177 -10.28 10.77 -8.17
CA GLU A 177 -11.30 10.78 -7.11
C GLU A 177 -12.70 10.44 -7.64
N GLU A 178 -13.03 10.85 -8.87
CA GLU A 178 -14.28 10.51 -9.52
C GLU A 178 -14.32 9.01 -9.89
N ILE A 179 -13.19 8.46 -10.34
CA ILE A 179 -13.04 7.02 -10.60
C ILE A 179 -13.22 6.22 -9.31
N MET A 180 -12.53 6.60 -8.24
CA MET A 180 -12.68 5.97 -6.92
C MET A 180 -14.13 5.99 -6.45
N LYS A 181 -14.80 7.14 -6.53
CA LYS A 181 -16.21 7.28 -6.15
C LYS A 181 -17.12 6.41 -7.02
N THR A 182 -16.87 6.36 -8.33
CA THR A 182 -17.65 5.53 -9.26
C THR A 182 -17.60 4.06 -8.87
N ILE A 183 -16.41 3.55 -8.49
CA ILE A 183 -16.26 2.16 -8.03
C ILE A 183 -17.03 1.93 -6.72
N GLN A 184 -16.90 2.85 -5.75
CA GLN A 184 -17.59 2.75 -4.46
C GLN A 184 -19.11 2.78 -4.62
N ASP A 185 -19.64 3.69 -5.44
CA ASP A 185 -21.07 3.83 -5.69
C ASP A 185 -21.64 2.61 -6.45
N HIS A 186 -20.87 2.02 -7.37
CA HIS A 186 -21.31 0.87 -8.18
C HIS A 186 -21.26 -0.46 -7.44
N LEU A 187 -20.25 -0.66 -6.58
CA LEU A 187 -20.04 -1.92 -5.84
C LEU A 187 -20.56 -1.88 -4.39
N GLY A 188 -20.86 -0.69 -3.86
CA GLY A 188 -21.33 -0.52 -2.48
C GLY A 188 -20.26 -0.74 -1.40
N ILE A 189 -18.97 -0.75 -1.77
CA ILE A 189 -17.83 -0.95 -0.86
C ILE A 189 -17.06 0.34 -0.62
N LYS A 190 -16.25 0.37 0.44
CA LYS A 190 -15.31 1.47 0.73
C LYS A 190 -13.86 1.07 0.43
N ASN A 191 -12.97 2.06 0.45
CA ASN A 191 -11.53 1.82 0.40
C ASN A 191 -11.10 0.84 1.51
N GLY A 192 -10.34 -0.19 1.13
CA GLY A 192 -9.86 -1.26 1.99
C GLY A 192 -10.87 -2.40 2.24
N GLN A 193 -12.02 -2.40 1.57
CA GLN A 193 -13.04 -3.44 1.72
C GLN A 193 -13.11 -4.37 0.51
N THR A 194 -13.63 -5.56 0.78
CA THR A 194 -13.94 -6.59 -0.21
C THR A 194 -15.47 -6.72 -0.30
N THR A 195 -16.00 -6.97 -1.50
CA THR A 195 -17.43 -7.26 -1.70
C THR A 195 -17.83 -8.56 -0.99
N ASP A 196 -19.11 -8.66 -0.60
CA ASP A 196 -19.62 -9.84 0.13
C ASP A 196 -19.52 -11.15 -0.67
N ASP A 197 -19.48 -11.06 -2.00
CA ASP A 197 -19.28 -12.19 -2.92
C ASP A 197 -17.80 -12.61 -3.07
N GLY A 198 -16.87 -11.88 -2.43
CA GLY A 198 -15.43 -12.15 -2.50
C GLY A 198 -14.79 -11.87 -3.87
N TYR A 199 -15.50 -11.20 -4.79
CA TYR A 199 -14.98 -10.96 -6.14
C TYR A 199 -14.07 -9.74 -6.22
N PHE A 200 -14.43 -8.62 -5.59
CA PHE A 200 -13.74 -7.35 -5.76
C PHE A 200 -13.16 -6.87 -4.43
N THR A 201 -11.94 -6.36 -4.46
CA THR A 201 -11.34 -5.61 -3.34
C THR A 201 -10.84 -4.29 -3.86
N LEU A 202 -11.19 -3.20 -3.17
CA LEU A 202 -10.84 -1.85 -3.55
C LEU A 202 -9.79 -1.29 -2.59
N LEU A 203 -8.66 -0.85 -3.13
CA LEU A 203 -7.62 -0.15 -2.38
C LEU A 203 -7.18 1.12 -3.12
N GLU A 204 -7.06 2.22 -2.39
CA GLU A 204 -6.33 3.40 -2.84
C GLU A 204 -4.83 3.16 -2.70
N VAL A 205 -4.08 3.38 -3.77
CA VAL A 205 -2.62 3.24 -3.79
C VAL A 205 -1.95 4.52 -4.26
N GLU A 206 -0.64 4.55 -4.06
CA GLU A 206 0.21 5.64 -4.50
C GLU A 206 0.52 5.57 -6.01
N CYS A 207 1.55 6.28 -6.46
CA CYS A 207 1.91 6.38 -7.87
C CYS A 207 2.25 5.00 -8.46
N LEU A 208 1.51 4.59 -9.50
CA LEU A 208 1.71 3.35 -10.25
C LEU A 208 2.59 3.53 -11.50
N GLY A 209 3.12 4.73 -11.73
CA GLY A 209 4.06 5.03 -12.82
C GLY A 209 3.44 5.28 -14.20
N ALA A 210 2.11 5.23 -14.34
CA ALA A 210 1.38 5.49 -15.58
C ALA A 210 0.84 6.93 -15.68
N CYS A 211 1.63 7.92 -15.26
CA CYS A 211 1.18 9.31 -15.13
C CYS A 211 0.77 9.97 -16.46
N ALA A 212 1.40 9.58 -17.57
CA ALA A 212 1.06 10.11 -18.90
C ALA A 212 -0.35 9.70 -19.35
N ASN A 213 -0.85 8.59 -18.80
CA ASN A 213 -2.14 7.99 -19.12
C ASN A 213 -3.14 8.09 -17.97
N ALA A 214 -2.96 9.07 -17.07
CA ALA A 214 -3.88 9.32 -15.98
C ALA A 214 -5.32 9.66 -16.49
N PRO A 215 -6.37 9.34 -15.71
CA PRO A 215 -6.38 8.54 -14.48
C PRO A 215 -6.34 7.03 -14.79
N MET A 216 -5.83 6.23 -13.85
CA MET A 216 -5.59 4.80 -14.06
C MET A 216 -5.87 3.96 -12.80
N VAL A 217 -6.11 2.67 -13.04
CA VAL A 217 -6.32 1.64 -12.02
C VAL A 217 -5.51 0.42 -12.39
N GLN A 218 -4.83 -0.19 -11.43
CA GLN A 218 -4.25 -1.52 -11.59
C GLN A 218 -5.25 -2.56 -11.07
N ILE A 219 -5.47 -3.61 -11.84
CA ILE A 219 -6.30 -4.74 -11.46
C ILE A 219 -5.45 -5.99 -11.56
N ASN A 220 -5.12 -6.59 -10.41
CA ASN A 220 -4.14 -7.66 -10.32
C ASN A 220 -2.81 -7.26 -10.99
N ASP A 221 -2.45 -7.87 -12.12
CA ASP A 221 -1.20 -7.60 -12.83
C ASP A 221 -1.35 -6.53 -13.93
N ASP A 222 -2.58 -6.18 -14.33
CA ASP A 222 -2.83 -5.34 -15.51
C ASP A 222 -3.16 -3.89 -15.15
N TYR A 223 -2.63 -2.96 -15.95
CA TYR A 223 -2.97 -1.53 -15.85
C TYR A 223 -4.09 -1.19 -16.81
N TYR A 224 -5.11 -0.50 -16.31
CA TYR A 224 -6.19 0.08 -17.08
C TYR A 224 -6.10 1.60 -16.98
N GLU A 225 -5.90 2.25 -18.12
CA GLU A 225 -5.45 3.64 -18.18
C GLU A 225 -6.41 4.51 -19.00
N CYS A 226 -6.26 5.83 -18.88
CA CYS A 226 -7.11 6.84 -19.51
C CYS A 226 -8.60 6.63 -19.19
N LEU A 227 -8.89 6.33 -17.94
CA LEU A 227 -10.23 5.98 -17.49
C LEU A 227 -11.15 7.20 -17.39
N SER A 228 -12.41 6.97 -17.73
CA SER A 228 -13.56 7.84 -17.45
C SER A 228 -14.55 7.10 -16.57
N LYS A 229 -15.57 7.79 -16.08
CA LYS A 229 -16.66 7.16 -15.32
C LYS A 229 -17.33 6.02 -16.10
N GLU A 230 -17.60 6.26 -17.38
CA GLU A 230 -18.30 5.32 -18.26
C GLU A 230 -17.44 4.08 -18.51
N THR A 231 -16.18 4.29 -18.91
CA THR A 231 -15.23 3.19 -19.18
C THR A 231 -14.90 2.38 -17.92
N MET A 232 -14.89 3.02 -16.74
CA MET A 232 -14.76 2.30 -15.46
C MET A 232 -15.98 1.40 -15.18
N ILE A 233 -17.20 1.87 -15.43
CA ILE A 233 -18.41 1.04 -15.27
C ILE A 233 -18.40 -0.12 -16.27
N GLU A 234 -18.02 0.14 -17.52
CA GLU A 234 -17.85 -0.92 -18.53
C GLU A 234 -16.83 -1.96 -18.07
N LEU A 235 -15.71 -1.53 -17.50
CA LEU A 235 -14.68 -2.43 -16.96
C LEU A 235 -15.21 -3.26 -15.79
N LEU A 236 -15.95 -2.66 -14.85
CA LEU A 236 -16.55 -3.40 -13.72
C LEU A 236 -17.57 -4.45 -14.18
N GLU A 237 -18.41 -4.13 -15.16
CA GLU A 237 -19.39 -5.07 -15.70
C GLU A 237 -18.73 -6.18 -16.54
N ALA A 238 -17.66 -5.85 -17.26
CA ALA A 238 -16.81 -6.82 -17.95
C ALA A 238 -16.17 -7.81 -16.96
N MET A 239 -15.66 -7.32 -15.83
CA MET A 239 -15.09 -8.15 -14.76
C MET A 239 -16.13 -9.08 -14.12
N LYS A 240 -17.35 -8.61 -13.86
CA LYS A 240 -18.43 -9.46 -13.32
C LYS A 240 -18.79 -10.62 -14.24
N LYS A 241 -18.59 -10.46 -15.56
CA LYS A 241 -18.82 -11.49 -16.57
C LYS A 241 -17.58 -12.34 -16.84
N ASP A 242 -16.47 -12.10 -16.14
CA ASP A 242 -15.16 -12.69 -16.42
C ASP A 242 -14.69 -12.45 -17.88
N GLN A 243 -15.11 -11.33 -18.48
CA GLN A 243 -14.81 -10.93 -19.86
C GLN A 243 -13.96 -9.65 -19.89
N LEU A 244 -12.75 -9.72 -19.34
CA LEU A 244 -11.83 -8.57 -19.33
C LEU A 244 -11.52 -8.08 -20.75
N PRO A 245 -11.31 -6.76 -20.93
CA PRO A 245 -10.79 -6.22 -22.19
C PRO A 245 -9.51 -6.95 -22.59
N PRO A 246 -9.33 -7.25 -23.89
CA PRO A 246 -8.15 -7.98 -24.35
C PRO A 246 -6.89 -7.17 -24.06
N VAL A 247 -5.95 -7.79 -23.36
CA VAL A 247 -4.61 -7.24 -23.15
C VAL A 247 -3.76 -7.49 -24.39
N GLY A 248 -3.08 -6.46 -24.87
CA GLY A 248 -2.10 -6.58 -25.93
C GLY A 248 -0.80 -7.23 -25.42
N LYS A 249 0.20 -7.37 -26.31
CA LYS A 249 1.54 -7.87 -25.96
C LYS A 249 2.19 -7.11 -24.80
N TRP A 250 1.83 -5.85 -24.62
CA TRP A 250 2.45 -4.92 -23.68
C TRP A 250 1.56 -4.54 -22.49
N GLY A 251 0.41 -5.21 -22.33
CA GLY A 251 -0.60 -4.88 -21.32
C GLY A 251 -1.92 -4.41 -21.94
N SER A 252 -2.85 -3.94 -21.13
CA SER A 252 -4.12 -3.41 -21.62
C SER A 252 -3.90 -2.12 -22.43
N LEU A 253 -4.71 -1.92 -23.47
CA LEU A 253 -4.68 -0.67 -24.23
C LEU A 253 -5.39 0.43 -23.42
N PRO A 254 -4.90 1.67 -23.46
CA PRO A 254 -5.61 2.82 -22.92
C PRO A 254 -7.08 2.88 -23.39
N MET A 255 -8.00 3.14 -22.47
CA MET A 255 -9.45 3.08 -22.74
C MET A 255 -9.98 4.28 -23.56
N ASN A 256 -9.11 5.19 -23.99
CA ASN A 256 -9.42 6.32 -24.87
C ASN A 256 -9.06 6.06 -26.35
N GLY A 257 -8.60 4.85 -26.70
CA GLY A 257 -8.22 4.47 -28.07
C GLY A 257 -6.76 4.74 -28.45
N GLN A 258 -5.94 5.20 -27.51
CA GLN A 258 -4.49 5.23 -27.69
C GLN A 258 -3.91 3.81 -27.67
N VAL A 259 -2.75 3.65 -28.29
CA VAL A 259 -1.95 2.43 -28.31
C VAL A 259 -1.11 2.29 -27.04
N SER A 260 -0.59 3.41 -26.54
CA SER A 260 0.32 3.46 -25.40
C SER A 260 0.30 4.86 -24.76
N THR A 261 1.46 5.50 -24.62
CA THR A 261 1.63 6.81 -23.98
C THR A 261 1.70 7.95 -25.00
N GLU A 262 1.19 7.77 -26.22
CA GLU A 262 1.09 8.89 -27.16
C GLU A 262 0.07 9.92 -26.65
N GLY A 263 0.26 11.18 -27.03
CA GLY A 263 -0.64 12.24 -26.61
C GLY A 263 -2.03 12.11 -27.25
N PRO A 264 -2.99 12.96 -26.85
CA PRO A 264 -4.33 13.00 -27.47
C PRO A 264 -4.29 13.41 -28.95
N LEU A 265 -3.20 14.02 -29.41
CA LEU A 265 -2.95 14.33 -30.83
C LEU A 265 -2.28 13.17 -31.59
N GLY A 266 -2.18 12.00 -30.96
CA GLY A 266 -1.43 10.87 -31.46
C GLY A 266 0.08 11.08 -31.38
N LYS A 267 0.80 10.32 -32.21
CA LYS A 267 2.26 10.32 -32.26
C LYS A 267 2.78 11.61 -32.89
N THR A 268 3.47 12.45 -32.11
CA THR A 268 4.09 13.71 -32.57
C THR A 268 5.61 13.60 -32.81
N SER A 269 6.21 12.45 -32.48
CA SER A 269 7.64 12.17 -32.62
C SER A 269 7.88 10.71 -33.05
N LEU A 270 9.13 10.32 -33.31
CA LEU A 270 9.51 8.93 -33.67
C LEU A 270 8.84 8.39 -34.94
N PHE A 271 8.52 9.23 -35.94
CA PHE A 271 7.89 8.80 -37.19
C PHE A 271 8.76 7.89 -38.06
N THR A 272 10.09 8.03 -37.93
CA THR A 272 11.06 7.30 -38.74
C THR A 272 11.52 6.02 -38.05
N VAL A 273 11.98 5.06 -38.85
CA VAL A 273 12.65 3.86 -38.33
C VAL A 273 13.93 4.29 -37.60
N PRO A 274 14.14 3.84 -36.35
CA PRO A 274 15.32 4.22 -35.58
C PRO A 274 16.58 3.75 -36.33
N LYS A 275 17.50 4.69 -36.56
CA LYS A 275 18.84 4.40 -37.06
C LYS A 275 19.80 4.34 -35.88
N PRO A 276 20.80 3.44 -35.88
CA PRO A 276 21.83 3.47 -34.85
C PRO A 276 22.47 4.87 -34.86
N PRO A 277 22.70 5.47 -33.68
CA PRO A 277 23.37 6.75 -33.63
C PRO A 277 24.77 6.60 -34.25
N PRO A 278 25.31 7.65 -34.91
CA PRO A 278 26.68 7.61 -35.37
C PRO A 278 27.59 7.40 -34.17
N VAL A 279 28.25 6.24 -34.12
CA VAL A 279 29.30 5.97 -33.14
C VAL A 279 30.57 6.54 -33.73
N ASP A 280 31.14 7.55 -33.07
CA ASP A 280 32.48 8.01 -33.38
C ASP A 280 33.46 6.84 -33.08
N PRO A 281 34.09 6.25 -34.11
CA PRO A 281 34.99 5.11 -33.92
C PRO A 281 36.27 5.49 -33.18
N ASP A 282 36.57 6.79 -33.07
CA ASP A 282 37.74 7.32 -32.38
C ASP A 282 37.42 7.69 -30.92
N ARG A 283 36.15 7.68 -30.50
CA ARG A 283 35.67 8.05 -29.15
C ARG A 283 36.38 7.32 -28.00
N PHE A 284 36.89 6.12 -28.25
CA PHE A 284 37.60 5.30 -27.28
C PHE A 284 39.01 4.88 -27.74
N LYS A 285 39.52 5.46 -28.84
CA LYS A 285 40.87 5.13 -29.35
C LYS A 285 41.99 5.79 -28.54
N ASP A 286 41.71 6.94 -27.94
CA ASP A 286 42.61 7.57 -26.98
C ASP A 286 42.49 6.86 -25.63
N GLY A 287 43.13 5.69 -25.55
CA GLY A 287 43.21 4.88 -24.34
C GLY A 287 43.68 5.69 -23.13
N ASN A 288 43.04 5.40 -21.98
CA ASN A 288 43.19 6.02 -20.66
C ASN A 288 42.63 7.44 -20.52
N VAL A 289 41.30 7.53 -20.49
CA VAL A 289 40.66 8.62 -19.74
C VAL A 289 41.00 8.43 -18.26
N ASN A 290 41.87 9.27 -17.72
CA ASN A 290 42.20 9.26 -16.30
C ASN A 290 40.91 9.55 -15.49
N PRO A 291 40.49 8.66 -14.57
CA PRO A 291 39.28 8.88 -13.76
C PRO A 291 39.28 10.20 -12.99
N ALA A 292 40.45 10.75 -12.66
CA ALA A 292 40.58 12.05 -12.01
C ALA A 292 40.15 13.22 -12.91
N ASP A 293 40.44 13.16 -14.22
CA ASP A 293 40.09 14.22 -15.17
C ASP A 293 38.58 14.22 -15.47
N VAL A 294 37.95 13.05 -15.48
CA VAL A 294 36.49 12.92 -15.57
C VAL A 294 35.81 13.54 -14.36
N LYS A 295 36.29 13.25 -13.14
CA LYS A 295 35.72 13.84 -11.91
C LYS A 295 35.83 15.36 -11.90
N LYS A 296 36.98 15.90 -12.31
CA LYS A 296 37.20 17.35 -12.43
C LYS A 296 36.29 17.99 -13.47
N HIS A 297 36.06 17.34 -14.62
CA HIS A 297 35.16 17.83 -15.66
C HIS A 297 33.68 17.76 -15.23
N MET A 298 33.30 16.72 -14.50
CA MET A 298 31.95 16.54 -13.94
C MET A 298 31.70 17.33 -12.65
N ALA A 299 32.69 18.10 -12.18
CA ALA A 299 32.64 18.91 -10.96
C ALA A 299 32.23 18.13 -9.69
N TYR A 300 32.68 16.88 -9.57
CA TYR A 300 32.60 16.08 -8.34
C TYR A 300 33.77 16.36 -7.40
#